data_AF-A0A7V5VVG7-F1
#
_entry.id   AF-A0A7V5VVG7-F1
#
_cell.length_a   1.000
_cell.length_b   1.000
_cell.length_c   1.000
_cell.angle_alpha   90.00
_cell.angle_beta   90.00
_cell.angle_gamma   90.00
#
_symmetry.space_group_name_H-M   'P 1'
#
loop_
_entity.id
_entity.type
_entity.pdbx_description
1 polymer ?
#
loop_
_entity_poly.entity_id
_entity_poly.type
_entity_poly.pdbx_seq_one_letter_code
_entity_poly.pdbx_strand_id
1 'polypeptide(L)'
;MRTAGEVAVVVGAVLLFGVAAGWAQQARESKENARWERMLRRWTEELQLTPQQQEQLRQLFQERQEQIRRHREQMRQEREQFRERLRAALTPQQWEKLQQLWKERRDELKERWKKRHHRRGGAMEREEEEFPPR
;
A
#
# COMPACT_ATOMS: atom_id res chain seq x y z
N MET A 1 17.95 -51.23 -7.81
CA MET A 1 18.35 -50.15 -6.89
C MET A 1 19.15 -49.13 -7.67
N ARG A 2 18.95 -47.83 -7.36
CA ARG A 2 19.53 -46.60 -7.93
C ARG A 2 18.83 -46.07 -9.19
N THR A 3 18.31 -44.85 -9.27
CA THR A 3 18.00 -43.76 -8.31
C THR A 3 17.06 -42.82 -9.07
N ALA A 4 15.89 -42.51 -8.51
CA ALA A 4 15.01 -41.47 -9.02
C ALA A 4 15.67 -40.10 -8.78
N GLY A 5 15.91 -39.35 -9.84
CA GLY A 5 16.39 -37.98 -9.79
C GLY A 5 15.55 -37.12 -10.73
N GLU A 6 15.27 -35.89 -10.28
CA GLU A 6 14.73 -34.76 -11.06
C GLU A 6 13.21 -34.52 -11.05
N VAL A 7 12.58 -34.53 -9.87
CA VAL A 7 11.40 -33.66 -9.65
C VAL A 7 11.57 -32.86 -8.37
N ALA A 8 12.47 -31.88 -8.43
CA ALA A 8 12.65 -30.79 -7.47
C ALA A 8 13.40 -29.72 -8.27
N VAL A 9 12.99 -28.48 -8.48
CA VAL A 9 12.36 -27.50 -7.61
C VAL A 9 11.87 -26.38 -8.54
N VAL A 10 10.56 -26.16 -8.69
CA VAL A 10 10.06 -24.87 -9.25
C VAL A 10 8.97 -24.24 -8.37
N VAL A 11 8.47 -24.95 -7.34
CA VAL A 11 7.47 -24.37 -6.40
C VAL A 11 8.11 -23.43 -5.36
N GLY A 12 9.44 -23.45 -5.19
CA GLY A 12 10.12 -22.69 -4.12
C GLY A 12 10.22 -21.17 -4.32
N ALA A 13 10.13 -20.66 -5.55
CA ALA A 13 10.36 -19.24 -5.84
C ALA A 13 9.12 -18.35 -5.61
N VAL A 14 7.91 -18.93 -5.55
CA VAL A 14 6.67 -18.16 -5.33
C VAL A 14 6.40 -17.93 -3.84
N LEU A 15 6.84 -18.83 -2.95
CA LEU A 15 6.58 -18.72 -1.51
C LEU A 15 7.42 -17.65 -0.81
N LEU A 16 8.62 -17.32 -1.32
CA LEU A 16 9.49 -16.32 -0.68
C LEU A 16 9.06 -14.87 -0.96
N PHE A 17 8.38 -14.60 -2.10
CA PHE A 17 7.84 -13.27 -2.40
C PHE A 17 6.48 -13.00 -1.73
N GLY A 18 5.64 -14.02 -1.55
CA GLY A 18 4.33 -13.87 -0.88
C GLY A 18 4.45 -13.50 0.60
N VAL A 19 5.47 -14.02 1.29
CA VAL A 19 5.74 -13.73 2.70
C VAL A 19 6.12 -12.26 2.89
N ALA A 20 7.02 -11.70 2.08
CA ALA A 20 7.43 -10.29 2.16
C ALA A 20 6.28 -9.30 1.90
N ALA A 21 5.40 -9.60 0.93
CA ALA A 21 4.20 -8.80 0.69
C ALA A 21 3.21 -8.86 1.86
N GLY A 22 3.07 -10.04 2.48
CA GLY A 22 2.27 -10.23 3.70
C GLY A 22 2.77 -9.38 4.88
N TRP A 23 4.09 -9.38 5.15
CA TRP A 23 4.68 -8.55 6.21
C TRP A 23 4.55 -7.06 5.93
N ALA A 24 4.72 -6.61 4.67
CA ALA A 24 4.55 -5.21 4.30
C ALA A 24 3.08 -4.75 4.46
N GLN A 25 2.12 -5.60 4.11
CA GLN A 25 0.70 -5.32 4.32
C GLN A 25 0.34 -5.29 5.82
N GLN A 26 0.80 -6.28 6.59
CA GLN A 26 0.64 -6.34 8.05
C GLN A 26 1.25 -5.13 8.75
N ALA A 27 2.43 -4.68 8.30
CA ALA A 27 3.11 -3.51 8.84
C ALA A 27 2.41 -2.18 8.51
N ARG A 28 1.71 -2.10 7.37
CA ARG A 28 0.88 -0.94 7.02
C ARG A 28 -0.41 -0.91 7.82
N GLU A 29 -1.07 -2.06 7.95
CA GLU A 29 -2.28 -2.20 8.79
C GLU A 29 -1.97 -1.87 10.26
N SER A 30 -0.84 -2.36 10.81
CA SER A 30 -0.44 -2.05 12.19
C SER A 30 -0.12 -0.57 12.41
N LYS A 31 0.53 0.10 11.44
CA LYS A 31 0.77 1.56 11.48
C LYS A 31 -0.52 2.37 11.41
N GLU A 32 -1.49 1.92 10.61
CA GLU A 32 -2.80 2.57 10.49
C GLU A 32 -3.61 2.44 11.79
N ASN A 33 -3.59 1.25 12.40
CA ASN A 33 -4.21 0.98 13.71
C ASN A 33 -3.60 1.89 14.78
N ALA A 34 -2.27 1.97 14.84
CA ALA A 34 -1.56 2.84 15.78
C ALA A 34 -1.84 4.34 15.56
N ARG A 35 -2.23 4.78 14.35
CA ARG A 35 -2.65 6.17 14.10
C ARG A 35 -4.02 6.45 14.69
N TRP A 36 -5.01 5.60 14.44
CA TRP A 36 -6.37 5.83 14.94
C TRP A 36 -6.48 5.59 16.44
N GLU A 37 -5.73 4.65 17.01
CA GLU A 37 -5.65 4.48 18.47
C GLU A 37 -5.14 5.75 19.17
N ARG A 38 -4.11 6.41 18.60
CA ARG A 38 -3.63 7.70 19.11
C ARG A 38 -4.69 8.79 19.01
N MET A 39 -5.46 8.81 17.93
CA MET A 39 -6.55 9.76 17.75
C MET A 39 -7.69 9.52 18.74
N LEU A 40 -8.11 8.26 18.90
CA LEU A 40 -9.14 7.87 19.85
C LEU A 40 -8.72 8.25 21.26
N ARG A 41 -7.47 7.99 21.65
CA ARG A 41 -6.95 8.42 22.96
C ARG A 41 -7.07 9.94 23.14
N ARG A 42 -6.70 10.72 22.13
CA ARG A 42 -6.83 12.19 22.19
C ARG A 42 -8.28 12.62 22.36
N TRP A 43 -9.21 12.02 21.61
CA TRP A 43 -10.64 12.32 21.73
C TRP A 43 -11.23 11.86 23.05
N THR A 44 -10.78 10.74 23.60
CA THR A 44 -11.17 10.30 24.94
C THR A 44 -10.77 11.35 25.98
N GLU A 45 -9.55 11.89 25.90
CA GLU A 45 -9.05 12.91 26.82
C GLU A 45 -9.76 14.27 26.60
N GLU A 46 -9.92 14.72 25.35
CA GLU A 46 -10.52 16.02 25.00
C GLU A 46 -12.04 16.07 25.21
N LEU A 47 -12.74 14.96 24.95
CA LEU A 47 -14.21 14.88 24.97
C LEU A 47 -14.74 14.10 26.19
N GLN A 48 -13.84 13.60 27.05
CA GLN A 48 -14.18 12.83 28.26
C GLN A 48 -15.09 11.64 27.96
N LEU A 49 -14.74 10.86 26.93
CA LEU A 49 -15.58 9.77 26.44
C LEU A 49 -15.74 8.65 27.48
N THR A 50 -16.98 8.19 27.68
CA THR A 50 -17.27 7.05 28.55
C THR A 50 -16.68 5.76 27.98
N PRO A 51 -16.46 4.70 28.79
CA PRO A 51 -15.98 3.42 28.29
C PRO A 51 -16.84 2.85 27.16
N GLN A 52 -18.16 3.03 27.24
CA GLN A 52 -19.10 2.58 26.21
C GLN A 52 -18.93 3.37 24.90
N GLN A 53 -18.75 4.69 24.95
CA GLN A 53 -18.49 5.51 23.76
C GLN A 53 -17.15 5.18 23.10
N GLN A 54 -16.12 4.90 23.91
CA GLN A 54 -14.82 4.48 23.39
C GLN A 54 -14.91 3.17 22.62
N GLU A 55 -15.64 2.19 23.15
CA GLU A 55 -15.84 0.90 22.48
C GLU A 55 -16.61 1.05 21.15
N GLN A 56 -17.68 1.86 21.15
CA GLN A 56 -18.42 2.16 19.92
C GLN A 56 -17.54 2.82 18.85
N LEU A 57 -16.67 3.77 19.24
CA LEU A 57 -15.75 4.39 18.30
C LEU A 57 -14.69 3.40 17.79
N ARG A 58 -14.17 2.51 18.63
CA ARG A 58 -13.24 1.46 18.18
C ARG A 58 -13.86 0.60 17.10
N GLN A 59 -15.10 0.15 17.30
CA GLN A 59 -15.83 -0.64 16.32
C GLN A 59 -16.03 0.13 15.01
N LEU A 60 -16.45 1.40 15.09
CA LEU A 60 -16.62 2.26 13.92
C LEU A 60 -15.31 2.43 13.12
N PHE A 61 -14.17 2.59 13.80
CA PHE A 61 -12.87 2.69 13.14
C PHE A 61 -12.46 1.37 12.48
N GLN A 62 -12.68 0.23 13.14
CA GLN A 62 -12.39 -1.09 12.57
C GLN A 62 -13.22 -1.35 11.31
N GLU A 63 -14.51 -1.04 11.35
CA GLU A 63 -15.40 -1.15 10.18
C GLU A 63 -14.91 -0.26 9.04
N ARG A 64 -14.56 0.99 9.33
CA ARG A 64 -14.02 1.93 8.33
C ARG A 64 -12.71 1.42 7.72
N GLN A 65 -11.82 0.84 8.51
CA GLN A 65 -10.57 0.28 7.99
C GLN A 65 -10.81 -0.88 7.03
N GLU A 66 -11.71 -1.80 7.38
CA GLU A 66 -12.07 -2.91 6.50
C GLU A 66 -12.73 -2.41 5.20
N GLN A 67 -13.58 -1.38 5.27
CA GLN A 67 -14.13 -0.72 4.08
C GLN A 67 -13.04 -0.11 3.19
N ILE A 68 -12.08 0.62 3.78
CA ILE A 68 -10.94 1.19 3.06
C ILE A 68 -10.10 0.09 2.41
N ARG A 69 -9.87 -1.03 3.12
CA ARG A 69 -9.11 -2.18 2.60
C ARG A 69 -9.79 -2.78 1.37
N ARG A 70 -11.09 -3.06 1.45
CA ARG A 70 -11.88 -3.57 0.32
C ARG A 70 -11.89 -2.61 -0.86
N HIS A 71 -12.06 -1.31 -0.59
CA HIS A 71 -12.04 -0.31 -1.64
C HIS A 71 -10.66 -0.22 -2.32
N ARG A 72 -9.56 -0.27 -1.55
CA ARG A 72 -8.19 -0.31 -2.10
C ARG A 72 -7.95 -1.54 -2.98
N GLU A 73 -8.48 -2.69 -2.60
CA GLU A 73 -8.43 -3.93 -3.38
C GLU A 73 -9.18 -3.77 -4.71
N GLN A 74 -10.43 -3.32 -4.66
CA GLN A 74 -11.25 -3.07 -5.85
C GLN A 74 -10.57 -2.09 -6.81
N MET A 75 -10.10 -0.95 -6.30
CA MET A 75 -9.42 0.06 -7.12
C MET A 75 -8.13 -0.49 -7.75
N ARG A 76 -7.43 -1.43 -7.11
CA ARG A 76 -6.26 -2.06 -7.72
C ARG A 76 -6.66 -2.92 -8.91
N GLN A 77 -7.68 -3.76 -8.74
CA GLN A 77 -8.19 -4.62 -9.81
C GLN A 77 -8.71 -3.79 -10.99
N GLU A 78 -9.48 -2.73 -10.73
CA GLU A 78 -9.96 -1.82 -11.78
C GLU A 78 -8.82 -1.16 -12.56
N ARG A 79 -7.76 -0.74 -11.87
CA ARG A 79 -6.57 -0.16 -12.51
C ARG A 79 -5.83 -1.18 -13.38
N GLU A 80 -5.71 -2.43 -12.93
CA GLU A 80 -5.09 -3.50 -13.70
C GLU A 80 -5.88 -3.81 -14.96
N GLN A 81 -7.20 -3.98 -14.84
CA GLN A 81 -8.09 -4.20 -15.99
C GLN A 81 -8.05 -3.05 -16.98
N PHE A 82 -8.08 -1.81 -16.50
CA PHE A 82 -7.96 -0.64 -17.36
C PHE A 82 -6.61 -0.60 -18.09
N ARG A 83 -5.52 -0.95 -17.40
CA ARG A 83 -4.18 -1.03 -17.97
C ARG A 83 -4.10 -2.06 -19.10
N GLU A 84 -4.73 -3.21 -18.93
CA GLU A 84 -4.81 -4.25 -19.96
C GLU A 84 -5.60 -3.79 -21.18
N ARG A 85 -6.74 -3.14 -20.98
CA ARG A 85 -7.54 -2.56 -22.07
C ARG A 85 -6.77 -1.50 -22.85
N LEU A 86 -6.04 -0.62 -22.15
CA LEU A 86 -5.17 0.36 -22.80
C LEU A 86 -4.06 -0.30 -23.62
N ARG A 87 -3.43 -1.35 -23.08
CA ARG A 87 -2.38 -2.09 -23.79
C ARG A 87 -2.90 -2.73 -25.06
N ALA A 88 -4.12 -3.27 -25.04
CA ALA A 88 -4.75 -3.88 -26.22
C ALA A 88 -5.15 -2.85 -27.28
N ALA A 89 -5.51 -1.63 -26.87
CA ALA A 89 -5.93 -0.56 -27.78
C ALA A 89 -4.78 0.22 -28.43
N LEU A 90 -3.56 0.13 -27.87
CA LEU A 90 -2.40 0.88 -28.34
C LEU A 90 -1.44 0.00 -29.12
N THR A 91 -0.74 0.60 -30.08
CA THR A 91 0.42 -0.07 -30.70
C THR A 91 1.53 -0.29 -29.67
N PRO A 92 2.44 -1.26 -29.88
CA PRO A 92 3.55 -1.50 -28.96
C PRO A 92 4.40 -0.25 -28.68
N GLN A 93 4.66 0.57 -29.71
CA GLN A 93 5.43 1.80 -29.60
C GLN A 93 4.69 2.89 -28.79
N GLN A 94 3.37 3.03 -29.00
CA GLN A 94 2.55 3.96 -28.21
C GLN A 94 2.44 3.51 -26.75
N TRP A 95 2.34 2.21 -26.51
CA TRP A 95 2.33 1.64 -25.17
C TRP A 95 3.63 1.93 -24.42
N GLU A 96 4.78 1.72 -25.06
CA GLU A 96 6.09 2.01 -24.51
C GLU A 96 6.24 3.50 -24.16
N LYS A 97 5.84 4.39 -25.08
CA LYS A 97 5.84 5.84 -24.83
C LYS A 97 4.93 6.21 -23.65
N LEU A 98 3.77 5.60 -23.53
CA LEU A 98 2.87 5.84 -22.39
C LEU A 98 3.48 5.37 -21.06
N GLN A 99 4.18 4.23 -21.03
CA GLN A 99 4.90 3.78 -19.83
C GLN A 99 6.00 4.77 -19.41
N GLN A 100 6.72 5.34 -20.38
CA GLN A 100 7.75 6.36 -20.12
C GLN A 100 7.13 7.62 -19.52
N LEU A 101 6.03 8.12 -20.10
CA LEU A 101 5.32 9.30 -19.57
C LEU A 101 4.82 9.07 -18.12
N TRP A 102 4.30 7.87 -17.81
CA TRP A 102 3.90 7.54 -16.44
C TRP A 102 5.07 7.51 -15.47
N LYS A 103 6.22 6.97 -15.89
CA LYS A 103 7.44 6.94 -15.09
C LYS A 103 7.96 8.35 -14.82
N GLU A 104 8.09 9.17 -15.86
CA GLU A 104 8.53 10.57 -15.75
C GLU A 104 7.62 11.36 -14.81
N ARG A 105 6.30 11.21 -14.96
CA ARG A 105 5.34 11.88 -14.08
C ARG A 105 5.49 11.43 -12.63
N ARG A 106 5.72 10.14 -12.39
CA ARG A 106 5.95 9.59 -11.05
C ARG A 106 7.24 10.17 -10.44
N ASP A 107 8.31 10.25 -11.22
CA ASP A 107 9.60 10.75 -10.76
C ASP A 107 9.54 12.28 -10.50
N GLU A 108 8.82 13.03 -11.34
CA GLU A 108 8.54 14.46 -11.11
C GLU A 108 7.77 14.68 -9.81
N LEU A 109 6.70 13.90 -9.57
CA LEU A 109 5.96 13.92 -8.31
C LEU A 109 6.88 13.55 -7.14
N LYS A 110 7.80 12.60 -7.34
CA LYS A 110 8.82 12.22 -6.35
C LYS A 110 9.69 13.39 -5.95
N GLU A 111 10.25 14.07 -6.93
CA GLU A 111 11.10 15.23 -6.69
C GLU A 111 10.34 16.41 -6.07
N ARG A 112 9.10 16.68 -6.51
CA ARG A 112 8.26 17.73 -5.93
C ARG A 112 7.97 17.48 -4.45
N TRP A 113 7.66 16.24 -4.08
CA TRP A 113 7.41 15.89 -2.68
C TRP A 113 8.71 15.92 -1.86
N LYS A 114 9.84 15.42 -2.37
CA LYS A 114 11.14 15.57 -1.68
C LYS A 114 11.46 17.03 -1.36
N LYS A 115 11.31 17.93 -2.35
CA LYS A 115 11.53 19.38 -2.16
C LYS A 115 10.62 19.98 -1.08
N ARG A 116 9.35 19.58 -1.03
CA ARG A 116 8.40 20.05 0.00
C ARG A 116 8.78 19.54 1.40
N HIS A 117 9.22 18.30 1.51
CA HIS A 117 9.62 17.70 2.79
C HIS A 117 10.98 18.21 3.28
N HIS A 118 11.93 18.52 2.39
CA HIS A 118 13.20 19.16 2.78
C HIS A 118 12.98 20.57 3.34
N ARG A 119 12.00 21.32 2.81
CA ARG A 119 11.65 22.65 3.32
C ARG A 119 10.98 22.60 4.71
N ARG A 120 10.49 21.43 5.17
CA ARG A 120 9.75 21.27 6.43
C ARG A 120 10.54 20.63 7.58
N GLY A 121 11.83 20.34 7.37
CA GLY A 121 12.75 19.85 8.41
C GLY A 121 12.57 18.36 8.75
N GLY A 122 13.43 17.52 8.18
CA GLY A 122 13.90 16.26 8.79
C GLY A 122 12.90 15.12 9.02
N ALA A 123 12.70 14.25 8.01
CA ALA A 123 12.33 12.84 8.20
C ALA A 123 12.62 12.05 6.91
N MET A 124 13.89 11.91 6.52
CA MET A 124 14.27 11.25 5.26
C MET A 124 14.63 9.76 5.42
N GLU A 125 14.76 9.21 6.64
CA GLU A 125 15.36 7.88 6.82
C GLU A 125 14.39 6.69 6.87
N ARG A 126 13.07 6.86 6.71
CA ARG A 126 12.11 5.74 6.86
C ARG A 126 11.09 5.51 5.73
N GLU A 127 11.08 6.32 4.67
CA GLU A 127 9.97 6.33 3.70
C GLU A 127 10.38 6.20 2.22
N GLU A 128 11.54 5.61 1.91
CA GLU A 128 11.86 5.28 0.50
C GLU A 128 10.91 4.23 -0.10
N GLU A 129 10.23 3.42 0.73
CA GLU A 129 9.35 2.33 0.27
C GLU A 129 7.93 2.74 -0.14
N GLU A 130 7.47 3.96 0.15
CA GLU A 130 6.04 4.30 0.00
C GLU A 130 5.79 5.67 -0.64
N PHE A 131 6.35 5.86 -1.83
CA PHE A 131 6.26 7.12 -2.58
C PHE A 131 5.30 7.05 -3.79
N PRO A 132 4.36 8.00 -3.98
CA PRO A 132 3.87 8.99 -3.01
C PRO A 132 2.99 8.33 -1.94
N PRO A 133 2.87 8.91 -0.73
CA PRO A 133 1.87 8.46 0.22
C PRO A 133 0.47 8.63 -0.39
N ARG A 134 -0.35 7.58 -0.26
CA ARG A 134 -1.71 7.50 -0.81
C ARG A 134 -2.66 8.48 -0.15
#